data_AF-A0A942UMZ0-F1
#
_entry.id   AF-A0A942UMZ0-F1
#
_cell.length_a   1.000
_cell.length_b   1.000
_cell.length_c   1.000
_cell.angle_alpha   90.00
_cell.angle_beta   90.00
_cell.angle_gamma   90.00
#
_symmetry.space_group_name_H-M   'P 1'
#
loop_
_entity.id
_entity.type
_entity.pdbx_description
1 polymer ?
#
loop_
_entity_poly.entity_id
_entity_poly.type
_entity_poly.pdbx_seq_one_letter_code
_entity_poly.pdbx_strand_id
1 'polypeptide(L)'
;MYRVNEEIYGLWPLICALYIENSYRGMSLGKELLLRAKADAEKAGFNKVFLCTDHIGYYEKYGFTYIGDGYHPWGSSSRIYESNNENIQQLQQSIQQAVHILNQGLQAVSSNQVLDQANQAIRQAEQQLNQVSKQAQSISNTNKCYKIE
;
A
#
# COMPACT_ATOMS: atom_id res chain seq x y z
N MET A 1 -20.03 21.19 2.64
CA MET A 1 -18.76 20.77 3.29
C MET A 1 -19.13 20.33 4.68
N TYR A 2 -19.01 19.04 4.98
CA TYR A 2 -19.47 18.47 6.26
C TYR A 2 -18.39 18.69 7.32
N ARG A 3 -18.81 19.16 8.51
CA ARG A 3 -17.97 19.18 9.70
C ARG A 3 -18.30 17.95 10.53
N VAL A 4 -17.29 17.18 10.91
CA VAL A 4 -17.40 16.12 11.92
C VAL A 4 -16.41 16.47 13.01
N ASN A 5 -16.87 16.62 14.24
CA ASN A 5 -16.02 16.90 15.41
C ASN A 5 -14.97 18.01 15.16
N GLU A 6 -15.41 19.14 14.61
CA GLU A 6 -14.57 20.32 14.23
C GLU A 6 -13.60 20.13 13.05
N GLU A 7 -13.41 18.91 12.56
CA GLU A 7 -12.61 18.61 11.37
C GLU A 7 -13.45 18.67 10.09
N ILE A 8 -12.84 19.16 9.02
CA ILE A 8 -13.47 19.23 7.71
C ILE A 8 -13.12 17.99 6.90
N TYR A 9 -14.10 17.13 6.66
CA TYR A 9 -13.91 15.92 5.87
C TYR A 9 -14.22 16.18 4.40
N GLY A 10 -13.25 15.87 3.53
CA GLY A 10 -13.50 15.60 2.12
C GLY A 10 -14.17 14.24 1.99
N LEU A 11 -15.48 14.17 2.23
CA LEU A 11 -16.26 12.94 2.11
C LEU A 11 -16.41 12.56 0.63
N TRP A 12 -15.39 11.88 0.10
CA TRP A 12 -15.36 11.44 -1.28
C TRP A 12 -14.78 10.03 -1.38
N PRO A 13 -15.45 9.13 -2.13
CA PRO A 13 -16.77 9.27 -2.75
C PRO A 13 -17.91 9.17 -1.72
N LEU A 14 -18.99 9.90 -1.96
CA LEU A 14 -20.21 9.88 -1.15
C LEU A 14 -21.31 9.10 -1.87
N ILE A 15 -21.85 8.08 -1.23
CA ILE A 15 -23.08 7.41 -1.66
C ILE A 15 -24.25 8.27 -1.17
N CYS A 16 -24.94 8.92 -2.10
CA CYS A 16 -26.05 9.81 -1.80
C CYS A 16 -27.34 9.38 -2.51
N ALA A 17 -28.47 9.87 -2.00
CA ALA A 17 -29.78 9.77 -2.64
C ALA A 17 -30.23 8.34 -3.01
N LEU A 18 -29.91 7.34 -2.18
CA LEU A 18 -30.42 5.99 -2.36
C LEU A 18 -31.93 5.95 -2.04
N TYR A 19 -32.75 5.72 -3.06
CA TYR A 19 -34.20 5.65 -2.92
C TYR A 19 -34.75 4.38 -3.56
N ILE A 20 -35.64 3.69 -2.83
CA ILE A 20 -36.42 2.57 -3.34
C ILE A 20 -37.88 2.97 -3.31
N GLU A 21 -38.51 2.91 -4.48
CA GLU A 21 -39.94 3.15 -4.67
C GLU A 21 -40.77 2.23 -3.76
N ASN A 22 -41.86 2.75 -3.20
CA ASN A 22 -42.59 2.10 -2.11
C ASN A 22 -43.03 0.66 -2.46
N SER A 23 -43.49 0.44 -3.69
CA SER A 23 -43.95 -0.86 -4.18
C SER A 23 -42.85 -1.93 -4.30
N TYR A 24 -41.58 -1.53 -4.24
CA TYR A 24 -40.41 -2.42 -4.38
C TYR A 24 -39.59 -2.54 -3.09
N ARG A 25 -40.06 -1.96 -1.99
CA ARG A 25 -39.41 -2.11 -0.68
C ARG A 25 -39.59 -3.53 -0.14
N GLY A 26 -38.69 -3.95 0.75
CA GLY A 26 -38.68 -5.32 1.30
C GLY A 26 -38.07 -6.37 0.37
N MET A 27 -37.71 -6.01 -0.87
CA MET A 27 -37.11 -6.92 -1.86
C MET A 27 -35.56 -6.86 -1.88
N SER A 28 -34.93 -6.35 -0.81
CA SER A 28 -33.47 -6.19 -0.69
C SER A 28 -32.79 -5.31 -1.75
N LEU A 29 -33.51 -4.59 -2.60
CA LEU A 29 -32.93 -3.75 -3.65
C LEU A 29 -31.98 -2.66 -3.12
N GLY A 30 -32.29 -2.08 -1.95
CA GLY A 30 -31.41 -1.10 -1.29
C GLY A 30 -30.03 -1.68 -0.96
N LYS A 31 -29.97 -2.95 -0.54
CA LYS A 31 -28.71 -3.66 -0.32
C LYS A 31 -27.95 -3.83 -1.63
N GLU A 32 -28.61 -4.28 -2.69
CA GLU A 32 -27.95 -4.57 -3.96
C GLU A 32 -27.35 -3.30 -4.59
N LEU A 33 -28.09 -2.19 -4.56
CA LEU A 33 -27.58 -0.89 -5.01
C LEU A 33 -26.41 -0.41 -4.15
N LEU A 34 -26.49 -0.56 -2.83
CA LEU A 34 -25.42 -0.18 -1.92
C LEU A 34 -24.14 -0.99 -2.17
N LEU A 35 -24.26 -2.32 -2.28
CA LEU A 35 -23.13 -3.20 -2.56
C LEU A 35 -22.52 -2.90 -3.93
N ARG A 36 -23.36 -2.61 -4.92
CA ARG A 36 -22.87 -2.23 -6.25
C ARG A 36 -22.09 -0.92 -6.21
N ALA A 37 -22.59 0.10 -5.52
CA ALA A 37 -21.90 1.37 -5.36
C ALA A 37 -20.53 1.21 -4.66
N LYS A 38 -20.44 0.34 -3.64
CA LYS A 38 -19.15 -0.01 -2.99
C LYS A 38 -18.17 -0.64 -3.99
N ALA A 39 -18.63 -1.63 -4.77
CA ALA A 39 -17.79 -2.31 -5.75
C ALA A 39 -17.32 -1.38 -6.88
N ASP A 40 -18.18 -0.48 -7.34
CA ASP A 40 -17.80 0.50 -8.37
C ASP A 40 -16.79 1.52 -7.83
N ALA A 41 -16.92 1.95 -6.57
CA ALA A 41 -15.93 2.81 -5.91
C ALA A 41 -14.57 2.11 -5.74
N GLU A 42 -14.56 0.82 -5.37
CA GLU A 42 -13.34 0.00 -5.31
C GLU A 42 -12.65 -0.06 -6.67
N LYS A 43 -13.42 -0.35 -7.73
CA LYS A 43 -12.90 -0.43 -9.09
C LYS A 43 -12.32 0.89 -9.58
N ALA A 44 -12.84 2.02 -9.07
CA ALA A 44 -12.31 3.35 -9.35
C ALA A 44 -11.08 3.71 -8.49
N GLY A 45 -10.62 2.82 -7.61
CA GLY A 45 -9.43 3.02 -6.78
C GLY A 45 -9.70 3.68 -5.43
N PHE A 46 -10.95 3.75 -4.98
CA PHE A 46 -11.28 4.30 -3.66
C PHE A 46 -11.22 3.23 -2.58
N ASN A 47 -10.43 3.51 -1.53
CA ASN A 47 -10.28 2.61 -0.37
C ASN A 47 -11.42 2.72 0.64
N LYS A 48 -12.23 3.78 0.51
CA LYS A 48 -13.27 4.16 1.46
C LYS A 48 -14.47 4.70 0.68
N VAL A 49 -15.66 4.50 1.23
CA VAL A 49 -16.88 5.19 0.80
C VAL A 49 -17.60 5.76 2.00
N PHE A 50 -18.30 6.87 1.80
CA PHE A 50 -19.03 7.55 2.85
C PHE A 50 -20.52 7.61 2.54
N LEU A 51 -21.36 7.73 3.56
CA LEU A 51 -22.76 8.12 3.42
C LEU A 51 -23.23 8.97 4.60
N CYS A 52 -24.24 9.81 4.34
CA CYS A 52 -24.92 10.62 5.35
C CYS A 52 -26.36 10.14 5.48
N THR A 53 -26.83 9.88 6.69
CA THR A 53 -28.16 9.33 6.94
C THR A 53 -28.62 9.58 8.37
N ASP A 54 -29.94 9.57 8.60
CA ASP A 54 -30.51 9.55 9.95
C ASP A 54 -30.85 8.11 10.40
N HIS A 55 -30.73 7.13 9.50
CA HIS A 55 -30.96 5.72 9.81
C HIS A 55 -29.87 5.13 10.70
N ILE A 56 -30.29 4.38 11.72
CA ILE A 56 -29.43 3.65 12.65
C ILE A 56 -29.68 2.15 12.48
N GLY A 57 -28.62 1.37 12.37
CA GLY A 57 -28.65 -0.10 12.30
C GLY A 57 -28.90 -0.70 10.92
N TYR A 58 -29.25 0.10 9.89
CA TYR A 58 -29.43 -0.43 8.53
C TYR A 58 -28.10 -0.60 7.81
N TYR A 59 -27.28 0.44 7.77
CA TYR A 59 -26.03 0.46 7.00
C TYR A 59 -24.91 -0.31 7.71
N GLU A 60 -24.94 -0.37 9.04
CA GLU A 60 -24.02 -1.13 9.87
C GLU A 60 -24.05 -2.63 9.55
N LYS A 61 -25.22 -3.16 9.16
CA LYS A 61 -25.37 -4.54 8.67
C LYS A 61 -24.58 -4.81 7.39
N TYR A 62 -24.14 -3.76 6.69
CA TYR A 62 -23.40 -3.83 5.41
C TYR A 62 -21.98 -3.28 5.52
N GLY A 63 -21.42 -3.24 6.75
CA GLY A 63 -20.02 -2.89 7.00
C GLY A 63 -19.75 -1.39 7.01
N PHE A 64 -20.73 -0.58 7.35
CA PHE A 64 -20.55 0.85 7.64
C PHE A 64 -20.36 1.08 9.13
N THR A 65 -19.44 1.97 9.49
CA THR A 65 -19.15 2.38 10.86
C THR A 65 -19.47 3.86 11.01
N TYR A 66 -20.17 4.22 12.09
CA TYR A 66 -20.44 5.61 12.43
C TYR A 66 -19.15 6.33 12.77
N ILE A 67 -18.91 7.49 12.17
CA ILE A 67 -17.69 8.31 12.41
C ILE A 67 -17.98 9.69 13.00
N GLY A 68 -19.25 10.12 13.01
CA GLY A 68 -19.66 11.37 13.65
C GLY A 68 -20.85 12.04 12.97
N ASP A 69 -21.27 13.19 13.49
CA ASP A 69 -22.37 13.97 12.92
C ASP A 69 -21.86 15.01 11.93
N GLY A 70 -22.50 15.08 10.78
CA GLY A 70 -22.27 16.07 9.73
C GLY A 70 -23.31 17.17 9.77
N TYR A 71 -22.85 18.43 9.85
CA TYR A 71 -23.74 19.59 9.86
C TYR A 71 -23.98 20.12 8.44
N HIS A 72 -25.26 20.26 8.08
CA HIS A 72 -25.66 20.79 6.79
C HIS A 72 -25.80 22.32 6.82
N PRO A 73 -25.59 23.02 5.69
CA PRO A 73 -25.71 24.48 5.63
C PRO A 73 -27.08 25.04 6.03
N TRP A 74 -28.13 24.23 6.00
CA TRP A 74 -29.50 24.60 6.37
C TRP A 74 -29.84 24.29 7.84
N GLY A 75 -28.85 23.98 8.68
CA GLY A 75 -29.01 23.86 10.14
C GLY A 75 -29.42 22.49 10.66
N SER A 76 -29.70 21.52 9.79
CA SER A 76 -29.86 20.12 10.23
C SER A 76 -28.50 19.42 10.37
N SER A 77 -28.49 18.30 11.08
CA SER A 77 -27.37 17.36 11.08
C SER A 77 -27.82 16.02 10.50
N SER A 78 -26.84 15.22 10.07
CA SER A 78 -27.04 13.80 9.76
C SER A 78 -25.83 13.01 10.24
N ARG A 79 -26.03 11.73 10.54
CA ARG A 79 -24.93 10.84 10.91
C ARG A 79 -24.11 10.51 9.68
N ILE A 80 -22.80 10.52 9.83
CA ILE A 80 -21.85 10.13 8.80
C ILE A 80 -21.31 8.75 9.12
N TYR A 81 -21.31 7.92 8.09
CA TYR A 81 -20.78 6.57 8.15
C TYR A 81 -19.68 6.37 7.10
N GLU A 82 -18.68 5.58 7.46
CA GLU A 82 -17.59 5.15 6.59
C GLU A 82 -17.65 3.63 6.38
N SER A 83 -17.40 3.16 5.17
CA SER A 83 -17.11 1.75 4.92
C SER A 83 -15.75 1.63 4.25
N ASN A 84 -14.87 0.84 4.87
CA ASN A 84 -13.55 0.52 4.33
C ASN A 84 -13.66 -0.62 3.32
N ASN A 85 -12.80 -0.58 2.31
CA ASN A 85 -12.65 -1.70 1.41
C ASN A 85 -11.74 -2.78 2.00
N GLU A 86 -12.34 -3.87 2.48
CA GLU A 86 -11.62 -4.98 3.11
C GLU A 86 -10.66 -5.70 2.15
N ASN A 87 -10.99 -5.78 0.85
CA ASN A 87 -10.15 -6.45 -0.15
C ASN A 87 -8.81 -5.72 -0.33
N ILE A 88 -8.84 -4.39 -0.40
CA ILE A 88 -7.62 -3.60 -0.58
C ILE A 88 -6.74 -3.69 0.69
N GLN A 89 -7.34 -3.69 1.88
CA GLN A 89 -6.58 -3.88 3.12
C GLN A 89 -5.96 -5.28 3.20
N GLN A 90 -6.70 -6.32 2.82
CA GLN A 90 -6.20 -7.68 2.81
C GLN A 90 -5.07 -7.86 1.78
N LEU A 91 -5.20 -7.24 0.60
CA LEU A 91 -4.14 -7.21 -0.40
C LEU A 91 -2.90 -6.50 0.14
N GLN A 92 -3.04 -5.33 0.78
CA GLN A 92 -1.94 -4.62 1.43
C GLN A 92 -1.25 -5.48 2.49
N GLN A 93 -2.01 -6.15 3.36
CA GLN A 93 -1.45 -7.04 4.38
C GLN A 93 -0.68 -8.21 3.76
N SER A 94 -1.22 -8.84 2.71
CA SER A 94 -0.53 -9.93 2.02
C SER A 94 0.79 -9.47 1.36
N ILE A 95 0.81 -8.26 0.79
CA ILE A 95 2.02 -7.65 0.23
C ILE A 95 3.04 -7.38 1.34
N GLN A 96 2.61 -6.81 2.47
CA GLN A 96 3.51 -6.56 3.61
C GLN A 96 4.10 -7.85 4.18
N GLN A 97 3.29 -8.91 4.27
CA GLN A 97 3.75 -10.25 4.65
C GLN A 97 4.78 -10.80 3.66
N ALA A 98 4.52 -10.69 2.36
CA ALA A 98 5.45 -11.13 1.32
C ALA A 98 6.78 -10.36 1.39
N VAL A 99 6.73 -9.03 1.51
CA VAL A 99 7.93 -8.18 1.69
C VAL A 99 8.71 -8.59 2.93
N HIS A 100 8.02 -8.85 4.04
CA HIS A 100 8.67 -9.29 5.27
C HIS A 100 9.40 -10.62 5.08
N ILE A 101 8.75 -11.61 4.45
CA ILE A 101 9.35 -12.92 4.17
C ILE A 101 10.58 -12.77 3.26
N LEU A 102 10.49 -11.95 2.22
CA LEU A 102 11.62 -11.69 1.32
C LEU A 102 12.81 -11.06 2.06
N ASN A 103 12.54 -10.09 2.94
CA ASN A 103 13.58 -9.44 3.76
C ASN A 103 14.25 -10.43 4.71
N GLN A 104 13.49 -11.33 5.34
CA GLN A 104 14.05 -12.39 6.18
C GLN A 104 14.94 -13.35 5.37
N GLY A 105 14.48 -13.78 4.18
CA GLY A 105 15.27 -14.63 3.30
C GLY A 105 16.57 -13.96 2.87
N LEU A 106 16.53 -12.67 2.53
CA LEU A 106 17.72 -11.89 2.19
C LEU A 106 18.70 -11.77 3.36
N GLN A 107 18.20 -11.54 4.57
CA GLN A 107 19.03 -11.54 5.78
C GLN A 107 19.70 -12.89 6.02
N ALA A 108 18.98 -14.00 5.81
CA ALA A 108 19.52 -15.34 5.95
C ALA A 108 20.66 -15.62 4.93
N VAL A 109 20.50 -15.17 3.69
CA VAL A 109 21.56 -15.26 2.66
C VAL A 109 22.77 -14.38 3.03
N SER A 110 22.51 -13.17 3.51
CA SER A 110 23.56 -12.20 3.87
C SER A 110 24.33 -12.57 5.14
N SER A 111 23.75 -13.43 5.98
CA SER A 111 24.37 -13.92 7.21
C SER A 111 25.03 -15.31 7.02
N ASN A 112 25.01 -15.84 5.79
CA ASN A 112 25.59 -17.14 5.50
C ASN A 112 27.13 -17.02 5.47
N GLN A 113 27.76 -17.49 6.54
CA GLN A 113 29.21 -17.44 6.72
C GLN A 113 29.99 -18.07 5.56
N VAL A 114 29.49 -19.13 4.93
CA VAL A 114 30.18 -19.79 3.81
C VAL A 114 30.16 -18.91 2.56
N LEU A 115 29.01 -18.29 2.27
CA LEU A 115 28.89 -17.34 1.15
C LEU A 115 29.71 -16.07 1.40
N ASP A 116 29.74 -15.58 2.65
CA ASP A 116 30.55 -14.42 3.02
C ASP A 116 32.04 -14.68 2.86
N GLN A 117 32.51 -15.83 3.34
CA GLN A 117 33.91 -16.26 3.17
C GLN A 117 34.27 -16.40 1.68
N ALA A 118 33.39 -17.03 0.89
CA ALA A 118 33.60 -17.16 -0.56
C ALA A 118 33.66 -15.78 -1.24
N ASN A 119 32.74 -14.87 -0.92
CA ASN A 119 32.72 -13.50 -1.46
C ASN A 119 33.96 -12.70 -1.02
N GLN A 120 34.45 -12.87 0.21
CA GLN A 120 35.69 -12.26 0.68
C GLN A 120 36.90 -12.79 -0.08
N ALA A 121 36.99 -14.10 -0.29
CA ALA A 121 38.06 -14.73 -1.05
C ALA A 121 38.10 -14.25 -2.51
N ILE A 122 36.93 -14.12 -3.16
CA ILE A 122 36.83 -13.54 -4.51
C ILE A 122 37.39 -12.12 -4.55
N ARG A 123 36.98 -11.25 -3.61
CA ARG A 123 37.49 -9.87 -3.54
C ARG A 123 39.00 -9.82 -3.29
N GLN A 124 39.53 -10.70 -2.44
CA GLN A 124 40.98 -10.81 -2.21
C GLN A 124 41.72 -11.24 -3.48
N ALA A 125 41.19 -12.22 -4.21
CA ALA A 125 41.76 -12.67 -5.47
C ALA A 125 41.76 -11.56 -6.54
N GLU A 126 40.68 -10.79 -6.66
CA GLU A 126 40.60 -9.61 -7.55
C GLU A 126 41.64 -8.54 -7.18
N GLN A 127 41.84 -8.28 -5.89
CA GLN A 127 42.86 -7.35 -5.42
C GLN A 127 44.27 -7.83 -5.76
N GLN A 128 44.56 -9.12 -5.56
CA GLN A 128 45.84 -9.72 -5.93
C GLN A 128 46.08 -9.64 -7.44
N LEU A 129 45.09 -9.98 -8.27
CA LEU A 129 45.15 -9.84 -9.74
C LEU A 129 45.46 -8.41 -10.17
N ASN A 130 44.83 -7.42 -9.54
CA ASN A 130 45.08 -6.00 -9.82
C ASN A 130 46.51 -5.59 -9.42
N GLN A 131 47.04 -6.10 -8.31
CA GLN A 131 48.42 -5.83 -7.89
C GLN A 131 49.44 -6.47 -8.84
N VAL A 132 49.22 -7.73 -9.22
CA VAL A 132 50.07 -8.44 -10.19
C VAL A 132 50.07 -7.71 -11.53
N SER A 133 48.92 -7.22 -11.99
CA SER A 133 48.82 -6.45 -13.24
C SER A 133 49.62 -5.14 -13.17
N LYS A 134 49.57 -4.43 -12.05
CA LYS A 134 50.37 -3.21 -11.82
C LYS A 134 51.87 -3.50 -11.76
N GLN A 135 52.27 -4.61 -11.13
CA GLN A 135 53.67 -5.05 -11.08
C GLN A 135 54.18 -5.48 -12.46
N ALA A 136 53.37 -6.17 -13.25
CA ALA A 136 53.74 -6.53 -14.62
C ALA A 136 53.96 -5.28 -15.50
N GLN A 137 53.14 -4.24 -15.33
CA GLN A 137 53.31 -2.96 -16.02
C GLN A 137 54.58 -2.21 -15.58
N SER A 138 54.90 -2.22 -14.27
CA SER A 138 56.11 -1.57 -13.78
C SER A 138 57.38 -2.29 -14.26
N ILE A 139 57.40 -3.63 -14.26
CA ILE A 139 58.50 -4.47 -14.77
C ILE A 139 58.73 -4.25 -16.27
N SER A 140 57.66 -4.13 -17.06
CA SER A 140 57.76 -3.80 -18.49
C SER A 140 58.38 -2.42 -18.72
N ASN A 141 58.12 -1.44 -17.84
CA ASN A 141 58.67 -0.10 -17.95
C ASN A 141 60.13 -0.02 -17.48
N THR A 142 60.54 -0.75 -16.44
CA THR A 142 61.96 -0.85 -16.05
C THR A 142 62.79 -1.58 -17.10
N ASN A 143 62.30 -2.66 -17.69
CA ASN A 143 63.03 -3.40 -18.74
C ASN A 143 63.19 -2.60 -20.05
N LYS A 144 62.32 -1.61 -20.31
CA LYS A 144 62.53 -0.61 -21.37
C LYS A 144 63.63 0.39 -21.02
N CYS A 145 63.75 0.78 -19.75
CA CYS A 145 64.75 1.73 -19.26
C CYS A 145 66.18 1.14 -19.26
N TYR A 146 66.33 -0.19 -19.12
CA TYR A 146 67.63 -0.87 -19.18
C TYR A 146 68.06 -1.30 -20.59
N LYS A 147 67.24 -1.08 -21.63
CA LYS A 147 67.63 -1.31 -23.04
C LYS A 147 68.11 -0.01 -23.72
N ILE A 148 69.11 0.64 -23.12
CA ILE A 148 69.85 1.74 -23.74
C ILE A 148 71.25 1.20 -24.08
N GLU A 149 71.37 0.56 -25.24
CA GLU A 149 72.63 0.32 -25.96
C GLU A 149 72.36 0.50 -27.46
#